data_AF-A0A1M5P7I4-F1
#
_entry.id   AF-A0A1M5P7I4-F1
#
_cell.length_a   1.000
_cell.length_b   1.000
_cell.length_c   1.000
_cell.angle_alpha   90.00
_cell.angle_beta   90.00
_cell.angle_gamma   90.00
#
_symmetry.space_group_name_H-M   'P 1'
#
loop_
_entity.id
_entity.type
_entity.pdbx_description
1 polymer ?
#
loop_
_entity_poly.entity_id
_entity_poly.type
_entity_poly.pdbx_seq_one_letter_code
_entity_poly.pdbx_strand_id
1 'polypeptide(L)'
;MNFKVNPIFENSTESILNTIKMFSSTGELFGNGDRNKIKLFDFNEKKINIKSFKIPNLINKIAYRYFRKSKARRSFEYATILLEKGIGTPEPIAFLENFNILGLKDSYYVSEHLNADLTYRELVEIPNYPDNENILRQFTRFSFGLHEKGIEFLDHSPGNTLIKKNSEGTYDFFLVDLNRMEFHESMTFEMRMKNLCRLTPLKEMVAVMSNEYAKLYKKESEEKIFETLWKYTADFQEQFYRKKRLKKKLKFWKK
;
A
#
# COMPACT_ATOMS: atom_id res chain seq x y z
N MET A 1 13.94 13.84 18.82
CA MET A 1 13.10 12.65 18.59
C MET A 1 11.68 13.12 18.43
N ASN A 2 10.91 12.53 17.52
CA ASN A 2 9.47 12.77 17.38
C ASN A 2 8.77 11.41 17.45
N PHE A 3 7.90 11.24 18.44
CA PHE A 3 7.21 9.97 18.71
C PHE A 3 5.74 10.26 18.96
N LYS A 4 4.86 9.54 18.29
CA LYS A 4 3.41 9.63 18.50
C LYS A 4 2.81 8.24 18.54
N VAL A 5 1.92 8.02 19.49
CA VAL A 5 1.15 6.80 19.67
C VAL A 5 -0.32 7.12 19.39
N ASN A 6 -1.04 6.16 18.81
CA ASN A 6 -2.49 6.23 18.65
C ASN A 6 -3.15 6.24 20.05
N PRO A 7 -4.12 7.13 20.33
CA PRO A 7 -4.77 7.23 21.63
C PRO A 7 -5.28 5.90 22.22
N ILE A 8 -5.69 4.95 21.37
CA ILE A 8 -6.12 3.61 21.79
C ILE A 8 -5.02 2.87 22.59
N PHE A 9 -3.75 3.19 22.34
CA PHE A 9 -2.58 2.53 22.93
C PHE A 9 -1.79 3.43 23.90
N GLU A 10 -2.37 4.54 24.38
CA GLU A 10 -1.68 5.53 25.22
C GLU A 10 -1.08 4.90 26.49
N ASN A 11 -1.81 3.97 27.13
CA ASN A 11 -1.36 3.24 28.33
C ASN A 11 -0.15 2.32 28.08
N SER A 12 0.24 2.09 26.82
CA SER A 12 1.39 1.25 26.47
C SER A 12 2.51 2.03 25.77
N THR A 13 2.49 3.36 25.84
CA THR A 13 3.45 4.26 25.17
C THR A 13 4.91 3.89 25.43
N GLU A 14 5.28 3.65 26.70
CA GLU A 14 6.65 3.30 27.08
C GLU A 14 7.06 1.92 26.53
N SER A 15 6.17 0.93 26.65
CA SER A 15 6.39 -0.43 26.14
C SER A 15 6.61 -0.41 24.63
N ILE A 16 5.75 0.29 23.88
CA ILE A 16 5.88 0.45 22.42
C ILE A 16 7.23 1.09 22.05
N LEU A 17 7.62 2.16 22.75
CA LEU A 17 8.89 2.83 22.50
C LEU A 17 10.09 1.89 22.74
N ASN A 18 10.03 1.08 23.79
CA ASN A 18 11.08 0.11 24.12
C ASN A 18 11.15 -1.00 23.05
N THR A 19 10.00 -1.52 22.58
CA THR A 19 9.96 -2.49 21.48
C THR A 19 10.58 -1.91 20.20
N ILE A 20 10.29 -0.65 19.85
CA ILE A 20 10.91 0.00 18.67
C ILE A 20 12.43 0.13 18.85
N LYS A 21 12.93 0.48 20.05
CA LYS A 21 14.37 0.59 20.33
C LYS A 21 15.09 -0.76 20.17
N MET A 22 14.41 -1.87 20.44
CA MET A 22 14.93 -3.22 20.27
C MET A 22 14.88 -3.74 18.82
N PHE A 23 14.41 -2.94 17.86
CA PHE A 23 14.23 -3.36 16.47
C PHE A 23 15.50 -3.91 15.81
N SER A 24 16.67 -3.37 16.14
CA SER A 24 17.94 -3.83 15.56
C SER A 24 18.37 -5.19 16.09
N SER A 25 18.05 -5.53 17.34
CA SER A 25 18.55 -6.72 18.04
C SER A 25 17.56 -7.89 18.07
N THR A 26 16.26 -7.62 18.01
CA THR A 26 15.22 -8.66 18.20
C THR A 26 14.13 -8.58 17.11
N GLY A 27 13.09 -9.40 17.25
CA GLY A 27 11.98 -9.51 16.31
C GLY A 27 12.25 -10.44 15.13
N GLU A 28 11.18 -10.99 14.58
CA GLU A 28 11.22 -11.92 13.45
C GLU A 28 11.19 -11.14 12.13
N LEU A 29 12.13 -11.37 11.22
CA LEU A 29 12.15 -10.70 9.92
C LEU A 29 10.96 -11.16 9.07
N PHE A 30 10.16 -10.21 8.59
CA PHE A 30 9.02 -10.47 7.71
C PHE A 30 9.29 -9.95 6.29
N GLY A 31 9.33 -10.87 5.33
CA GLY A 31 9.67 -10.59 3.92
C GLY A 31 11.18 -10.48 3.66
N ASN A 32 11.55 -9.94 2.49
CA ASN A 32 12.91 -10.07 1.95
C ASN A 32 13.95 -9.11 2.56
N GLY A 33 13.53 -8.14 3.39
CA GLY A 33 14.45 -7.29 4.16
C GLY A 33 15.34 -6.29 3.38
N ASP A 34 15.10 -6.09 2.08
CA ASP A 34 15.95 -5.26 1.21
C ASP A 34 15.97 -3.77 1.60
N ARG A 35 14.96 -3.01 1.13
CA ARG A 35 14.94 -1.54 1.21
C ARG A 35 14.33 -1.07 2.51
N ASN A 36 13.15 -1.56 2.84
CA ASN A 36 12.51 -1.34 4.13
C ASN A 36 12.55 -2.68 4.86
N LYS A 37 12.83 -2.65 6.16
CA LYS A 37 12.83 -3.86 6.99
C LYS A 37 11.53 -3.89 7.77
N ILE A 38 10.81 -5.01 7.70
CA ILE A 38 9.62 -5.25 8.52
C ILE A 38 9.98 -6.38 9.47
N LYS A 39 9.68 -6.19 10.75
CA LYS A 39 9.83 -7.25 11.75
C LYS A 39 8.57 -7.41 12.58
N LEU A 40 8.27 -8.65 12.98
CA LEU A 40 7.18 -9.00 13.87
C LEU A 40 7.66 -9.01 15.32
N PHE A 41 6.79 -8.57 16.21
CA PHE A 41 6.99 -8.61 17.67
C PHE A 41 5.71 -9.04 18.34
N ASP A 42 5.84 -9.81 19.42
CA ASP A 42 4.73 -10.07 20.33
C ASP A 42 4.55 -8.87 21.27
N PHE A 43 3.32 -8.43 21.45
CA PHE A 43 2.96 -7.26 22.23
C PHE A 43 1.53 -7.41 22.76
N ASN A 44 1.36 -7.47 24.08
CA ASN A 44 0.06 -7.63 24.76
C ASN A 44 -0.82 -8.73 24.11
N GLU A 45 -0.26 -9.94 23.99
CA GLU A 45 -0.91 -11.13 23.38
C GLU A 45 -1.26 -11.01 21.88
N LYS A 46 -0.90 -9.90 21.25
CA LYS A 46 -1.04 -9.67 19.81
C LYS A 46 0.33 -9.66 19.13
N LYS A 47 0.31 -9.83 17.81
CA LYS A 47 1.49 -9.54 16.98
C LYS A 47 1.39 -8.13 16.40
N ILE A 48 2.51 -7.43 16.41
CA ILE A 48 2.65 -6.11 15.78
C ILE A 48 3.73 -6.14 14.69
N ASN A 49 3.54 -5.31 13.68
CA ASN A 49 4.51 -5.04 12.62
C ASN A 49 5.28 -3.77 12.95
N ILE A 50 6.61 -3.83 12.96
CA ILE A 50 7.46 -2.62 12.95
C ILE A 50 8.14 -2.53 11.59
N LYS A 51 7.86 -1.46 10.85
CA LYS A 51 8.47 -1.15 9.55
C LYS A 51 9.49 -0.03 9.70
N SER A 52 10.76 -0.37 9.52
CA SER A 52 11.87 0.58 9.41
C SER A 52 12.07 1.01 7.96
N PHE A 53 12.10 2.32 7.73
CA PHE A 53 12.25 2.89 6.38
C PHE A 53 13.69 3.26 6.07
N LYS A 54 14.12 2.99 4.83
CA LYS A 54 15.43 3.44 4.36
C LYS A 54 15.57 4.96 4.50
N ILE A 55 16.71 5.36 5.06
CA ILE A 55 17.14 6.76 5.12
C ILE A 55 17.25 7.31 3.69
N PRO A 56 16.63 8.46 3.38
CA PRO A 56 16.78 9.11 2.09
C PRO A 56 18.24 9.52 1.80
N ASN A 57 18.65 9.53 0.52
CA ASN A 57 19.95 10.08 0.10
C ASN A 57 20.07 11.55 0.49
N LEU A 58 21.31 12.08 0.62
CA LEU A 58 21.62 13.40 1.21
C LEU A 58 20.75 14.56 0.67
N ILE A 59 20.49 14.61 -0.64
CA ILE A 59 19.63 15.62 -1.29
C ILE A 59 18.18 15.55 -0.79
N ASN A 60 17.66 14.34 -0.58
CA ASN A 60 16.32 14.14 -0.01
C ASN A 60 16.28 14.42 1.50
N LYS A 61 17.40 14.30 2.24
CA LYS A 61 17.42 14.55 3.69
C LYS A 61 17.02 15.99 4.04
N ILE A 62 17.44 16.97 3.23
CA ILE A 62 17.07 18.38 3.41
C ILE A 62 15.57 18.59 3.15
N ALA A 63 15.03 17.99 2.09
CA ALA A 63 13.59 18.04 1.80
C ALA A 63 12.74 17.41 2.92
N TYR A 64 13.17 16.30 3.52
CA TYR A 64 12.47 15.68 4.67
C TYR A 64 12.66 16.44 5.99
N ARG A 65 13.75 17.22 6.14
CA ARG A 65 13.98 18.04 7.34
C ARG A 65 13.09 19.28 7.36
N TYR A 66 12.80 19.87 6.20
CA TYR A 66 12.14 21.18 6.13
C TYR A 66 10.78 21.20 5.41
N PHE A 67 10.46 20.21 4.57
CA PHE A 67 9.29 20.30 3.67
C PHE A 67 8.43 19.03 3.57
N ARG A 68 8.92 17.84 3.96
CA ARG A 68 8.20 16.57 3.79
C ARG A 68 8.21 15.72 5.06
N LYS A 69 7.01 15.30 5.49
CA LYS A 69 6.83 14.29 6.54
C LYS A 69 7.54 12.98 6.16
N SER A 70 8.15 12.29 7.13
CA SER A 70 8.80 11.00 6.87
C SER A 70 7.79 9.96 6.34
N LYS A 71 8.31 8.86 5.78
CA LYS A 71 7.46 7.74 5.38
C LYS A 71 6.75 7.09 6.56
N ALA A 72 7.41 7.03 7.73
CA ALA A 72 6.81 6.47 8.92
C ALA A 72 5.61 7.30 9.38
N ARG A 73 5.81 8.61 9.54
CA ARG A 73 4.75 9.54 9.91
C ARG A 73 3.60 9.53 8.92
N ARG A 74 3.88 9.54 7.61
CA ARG A 74 2.85 9.44 6.57
C ARG A 74 2.09 8.12 6.64
N SER A 75 2.76 6.99 6.87
CA SER A 75 2.09 5.70 7.00
C SER A 75 1.08 5.72 8.15
N PHE A 76 1.48 6.26 9.31
CA PHE A 76 0.61 6.41 10.47
C PHE A 76 -0.57 7.34 10.19
N GLU A 77 -0.32 8.56 9.73
CA GLU A 77 -1.37 9.55 9.47
C GLU A 77 -2.37 9.07 8.40
N TYR A 78 -1.88 8.45 7.31
CA TYR A 78 -2.74 7.94 6.26
C TYR A 78 -3.53 6.71 6.70
N ALA A 79 -2.94 5.81 7.51
CA ALA A 79 -3.70 4.71 8.12
C ALA A 79 -4.86 5.22 8.97
N THR A 80 -4.61 6.23 9.82
CA THR A 80 -5.67 6.86 10.63
C THR A 80 -6.77 7.45 9.76
N ILE A 81 -6.42 8.21 8.71
CA ILE A 81 -7.41 8.79 7.78
C ILE A 81 -8.23 7.70 7.06
N LEU A 82 -7.59 6.59 6.67
CA LEU A 82 -8.30 5.48 6.02
C LEU A 82 -9.34 4.86 6.95
N LEU A 83 -8.97 4.60 8.21
CA LEU A 83 -9.88 4.04 9.21
C LEU A 83 -11.04 4.99 9.53
N GLU A 84 -10.77 6.29 9.69
CA GLU A 84 -11.81 7.33 9.84
C GLU A 84 -12.78 7.36 8.66
N LYS A 85 -12.30 7.05 7.45
CA LYS A 85 -13.08 6.94 6.22
C LYS A 85 -13.69 5.56 5.98
N GLY A 86 -13.56 4.63 6.93
CA GLY A 86 -14.06 3.25 6.80
C GLY A 86 -13.40 2.48 5.67
N ILE A 87 -12.12 2.74 5.39
CA ILE A 87 -11.30 1.98 4.44
C ILE A 87 -10.35 1.08 5.23
N GLY A 88 -10.38 -0.22 4.93
CA GLY A 88 -9.58 -1.21 5.63
C GLY A 88 -8.07 -0.96 5.51
N THR A 89 -7.39 -1.03 6.64
CA THR A 89 -5.93 -1.06 6.81
C THR A 89 -5.63 -1.66 8.18
N PRO A 90 -4.47 -2.29 8.42
CA PRO A 90 -4.06 -2.66 9.78
C PRO A 90 -4.04 -1.44 10.71
N GLU A 91 -4.47 -1.63 11.95
CA GLU A 91 -4.58 -0.58 12.98
C GLU A 91 -3.22 0.10 13.20
N PRO A 92 -3.09 1.43 12.99
CA PRO A 92 -1.85 2.14 13.24
C PRO A 92 -1.63 2.32 14.75
N ILE A 93 -0.49 1.86 15.25
CA ILE A 93 -0.15 1.93 16.67
C ILE A 93 0.69 3.17 16.96
N ALA A 94 1.77 3.39 16.21
CA ALA A 94 2.68 4.49 16.46
C ALA A 94 3.57 4.84 15.27
N PHE A 95 4.24 5.99 15.35
CA PHE A 95 5.46 6.24 14.58
C PHE A 95 6.55 6.85 15.45
N LEU A 96 7.81 6.54 15.12
CA LEU A 96 9.01 7.13 15.71
C LEU A 96 9.90 7.72 14.62
N GLU A 97 10.43 8.92 14.83
CA GLU A 97 11.43 9.57 14.00
C GLU A 97 12.60 10.04 14.88
N ASN A 98 13.81 9.60 14.54
CA ASN A 98 15.03 10.13 15.15
C ASN A 98 15.72 11.07 14.17
N PHE A 99 16.22 12.19 14.70
CA PHE A 99 16.90 13.23 13.93
C PHE A 99 18.30 13.44 14.50
N ASN A 100 19.24 13.81 13.65
CA ASN A 100 20.56 14.31 14.02
C ASN A 100 20.80 15.69 13.38
N ILE A 101 22.00 16.24 13.55
CA ILE A 101 22.39 17.55 13.00
C ILE A 101 22.16 17.63 11.47
N LEU A 102 22.29 16.50 10.75
CA LEU A 102 22.12 16.42 9.29
C LEU A 102 20.66 16.16 8.83
N GLY A 103 19.73 15.82 9.74
CA GLY A 103 18.32 15.54 9.40
C GLY A 103 17.81 14.19 9.90
N LEU A 104 16.85 13.59 9.19
CA LEU A 104 16.23 12.31 9.57
C LEU A 104 17.29 11.19 9.58
N LYS A 105 17.53 10.63 10.77
CA LYS A 105 18.47 9.54 11.03
C LYS A 105 17.80 8.20 10.76
N ASP A 106 16.64 7.94 11.34
CA ASP A 106 15.87 6.73 11.13
C ASP A 106 14.39 6.99 11.48
N SER A 107 13.51 6.12 10.99
CA SER A 107 12.08 6.24 11.23
C SER A 107 11.37 4.89 11.18
N TYR A 108 10.40 4.71 12.06
CA TYR A 108 9.67 3.46 12.26
C TYR A 108 8.17 3.72 12.27
N TYR A 109 7.41 2.89 11.54
CA TYR A 109 5.95 2.81 11.62
C TYR A 109 5.57 1.51 12.30
N VAL A 110 4.63 1.58 13.24
CA VAL A 110 4.12 0.43 13.98
C VAL A 110 2.63 0.28 13.69
N SER A 111 2.21 -0.93 13.35
CA SER A 111 0.80 -1.30 13.20
C SER A 111 0.54 -2.66 13.82
N GLU A 112 -0.73 -3.02 14.03
CA GLU A 112 -1.08 -4.42 14.27
C GLU A 112 -0.64 -5.29 13.07
N HIS A 113 -0.36 -6.57 13.35
CA HIS A 113 -0.14 -7.57 12.33
C HIS A 113 -1.46 -8.18 11.90
N LEU A 114 -1.78 -8.05 10.61
CA LEU A 114 -2.95 -8.68 10.02
C LEU A 114 -2.55 -10.02 9.39
N ASN A 115 -3.11 -11.12 9.91
CA ASN A 115 -3.05 -12.42 9.25
C ASN A 115 -4.07 -12.43 8.10
N ALA A 116 -3.59 -12.29 6.86
CA ALA A 116 -4.41 -12.31 5.66
C ALA A 116 -4.39 -13.70 5.00
N ASP A 117 -5.48 -14.06 4.32
CA ASP A 117 -5.60 -15.34 3.61
C ASP A 117 -4.91 -15.31 2.24
N LEU A 118 -4.83 -14.12 1.63
CA LEU A 118 -4.17 -13.86 0.37
C LEU A 118 -3.88 -12.36 0.22
N THR A 119 -3.17 -12.02 -0.84
CA THR A 119 -3.10 -10.66 -1.38
C THR A 119 -3.79 -10.60 -2.75
N TYR A 120 -3.94 -9.42 -3.33
CA TYR A 120 -4.44 -9.30 -4.70
C TYR A 120 -3.49 -9.96 -5.72
N ARG A 121 -2.20 -10.11 -5.40
CA ARG A 121 -1.19 -10.75 -6.26
C ARG A 121 -1.56 -12.18 -6.63
N GLU A 122 -2.10 -12.96 -5.70
CA GLU A 122 -2.49 -14.34 -5.93
C GLU A 122 -3.55 -14.44 -7.04
N LEU A 123 -4.45 -13.47 -7.16
CA LEU A 123 -5.46 -13.42 -8.24
C LEU A 123 -4.83 -13.23 -9.62
N VAL A 124 -3.61 -12.67 -9.68
CA VAL A 124 -2.87 -12.39 -10.90
C VAL A 124 -1.90 -13.52 -11.24
N GLU A 125 -1.21 -14.06 -10.23
CA GLU A 125 -0.10 -14.99 -10.42
C GLU A 125 -0.54 -16.46 -10.39
N ILE A 126 -1.67 -16.79 -9.77
CA ILE A 126 -2.20 -18.16 -9.68
C ILE A 126 -3.32 -18.34 -10.72
N PRO A 127 -3.09 -19.13 -11.79
CA PRO A 127 -4.13 -19.43 -12.76
C PRO A 127 -5.33 -20.11 -12.10
N ASN A 128 -6.55 -19.71 -12.48
CA ASN A 128 -7.81 -20.27 -11.97
C ASN A 128 -7.92 -20.25 -10.44
N TYR A 129 -7.46 -19.17 -9.78
CA TYR A 129 -7.64 -19.00 -8.33
C TYR A 129 -9.12 -19.18 -7.95
N PRO A 130 -9.46 -19.95 -6.89
CA PRO A 130 -10.85 -20.18 -6.50
C PRO A 130 -11.60 -18.87 -6.21
N ASP A 131 -12.81 -18.74 -6.76
CA ASP A 131 -13.68 -17.57 -6.58
C ASP A 131 -13.09 -16.23 -7.09
N ASN A 132 -12.14 -16.31 -8.04
CA ASN A 132 -11.40 -15.15 -8.57
C ASN A 132 -12.31 -13.98 -9.00
N GLU A 133 -13.34 -14.26 -9.80
CA GLU A 133 -14.22 -13.22 -10.34
C GLU A 133 -14.99 -12.49 -9.23
N ASN A 134 -15.52 -13.23 -8.24
CA ASN A 134 -16.24 -12.65 -7.11
C ASN A 134 -15.32 -11.73 -6.28
N ILE A 135 -14.11 -12.19 -5.96
CA ILE A 135 -13.11 -11.37 -5.25
C ILE A 135 -12.81 -10.10 -6.06
N LEU A 136 -12.61 -10.23 -7.37
CA LEU A 136 -12.27 -9.11 -8.24
C LEU A 136 -13.38 -8.07 -8.31
N ARG A 137 -14.64 -8.51 -8.35
CA ARG A 137 -15.81 -7.62 -8.30
C ARG A 137 -15.91 -6.89 -6.95
N GLN A 138 -15.76 -7.61 -5.83
CA GLN A 138 -15.77 -6.99 -4.50
C GLN A 138 -14.60 -6.02 -4.30
N PHE A 139 -13.41 -6.38 -4.77
CA PHE A 139 -12.24 -5.49 -4.77
C PHE A 139 -12.47 -4.23 -5.62
N THR A 140 -13.19 -4.35 -6.74
CA THR A 140 -13.53 -3.22 -7.59
C THR A 140 -14.48 -2.27 -6.88
N ARG A 141 -15.48 -2.78 -6.13
CA ARG A 141 -16.35 -1.98 -5.26
C ARG A 141 -15.56 -1.27 -4.17
N PHE A 142 -14.62 -1.98 -3.53
CA PHE A 142 -13.70 -1.40 -2.55
C PHE A 142 -12.89 -0.24 -3.15
N SER A 143 -12.27 -0.46 -4.31
CA SER A 143 -11.48 0.56 -5.02
C SER A 143 -12.32 1.75 -5.49
N PHE A 144 -13.55 1.49 -5.94
CA PHE A 144 -14.52 2.56 -6.22
C PHE A 144 -14.81 3.39 -4.97
N GLY A 145 -14.95 2.75 -3.80
CA GLY A 145 -15.13 3.42 -2.52
C GLY A 145 -13.95 4.32 -2.11
N LEU A 146 -12.71 3.96 -2.47
CA LEU A 146 -11.55 4.85 -2.31
C LEU A 146 -11.73 6.12 -3.17
N HIS A 147 -12.08 5.93 -4.44
CA HIS A 147 -12.23 7.02 -5.39
C HIS A 147 -13.35 7.99 -5.04
N GLU A 148 -14.50 7.48 -4.55
CA GLU A 148 -15.60 8.31 -4.04
C GLU A 148 -15.18 9.17 -2.86
N LYS A 149 -14.22 8.71 -2.06
CA LYS A 149 -13.70 9.44 -0.90
C LYS A 149 -12.49 10.33 -1.23
N GLY A 150 -12.18 10.46 -2.52
CA GLY A 150 -11.07 11.28 -3.03
C GLY A 150 -9.69 10.69 -2.78
N ILE A 151 -9.57 9.38 -2.54
CA ILE A 151 -8.32 8.75 -2.14
C ILE A 151 -7.61 8.18 -3.36
N GLU A 152 -6.47 8.76 -3.72
CA GLU A 152 -5.58 8.22 -4.73
C GLU A 152 -4.43 7.45 -4.06
N PHE A 153 -4.44 6.12 -4.20
CA PHE A 153 -3.36 5.30 -3.68
C PHE A 153 -2.24 5.14 -4.71
N LEU A 154 -1.14 5.90 -4.58
CA LEU A 154 -0.09 5.94 -5.61
C LEU A 154 0.72 4.64 -5.72
N ASP A 155 0.65 3.77 -4.72
CA ASP A 155 1.27 2.44 -4.72
C ASP A 155 0.20 1.32 -4.83
N HIS A 156 -0.96 1.60 -5.44
CA HIS A 156 -2.04 0.64 -5.69
C HIS A 156 -1.58 -0.46 -6.66
N SER A 157 -1.08 -1.56 -6.12
CA SER A 157 -0.43 -2.63 -6.84
C SER A 157 -0.80 -3.99 -6.21
N PRO A 158 -0.66 -5.11 -6.94
CA PRO A 158 -1.15 -6.41 -6.48
C PRO A 158 -0.67 -6.83 -5.08
N GLY A 159 0.55 -6.45 -4.69
CA GLY A 159 1.11 -6.81 -3.38
C GLY A 159 0.71 -5.89 -2.21
N ASN A 160 -0.06 -4.83 -2.46
CA ASN A 160 -0.39 -3.80 -1.46
C ASN A 160 -1.85 -3.84 -1.00
N THR A 161 -2.58 -4.89 -1.34
CA THR A 161 -3.90 -5.18 -0.81
C THR A 161 -3.89 -6.57 -0.20
N LEU A 162 -4.06 -6.62 1.12
CA LEU A 162 -4.30 -7.85 1.86
C LEU A 162 -5.81 -8.16 1.80
N ILE A 163 -6.14 -9.44 1.70
CA ILE A 163 -7.52 -9.89 1.58
C ILE A 163 -7.78 -10.93 2.66
N LYS A 164 -8.87 -10.75 3.41
CA LYS A 164 -9.35 -11.71 4.38
C LYS A 164 -10.65 -12.32 3.87
N LYS A 165 -10.77 -13.64 3.96
CA LYS A 165 -11.98 -14.40 3.64
C LYS A 165 -12.93 -14.32 4.81
N ASN A 166 -14.18 -13.97 4.51
CA ASN A 166 -15.28 -14.03 5.46
C ASN A 166 -16.20 -15.21 5.08
N SER A 167 -17.29 -15.38 5.84
CA SER A 167 -18.32 -16.37 5.51
C SER A 167 -19.02 -16.04 4.19
N GLU A 168 -19.59 -17.07 3.56
CA GLU A 168 -20.52 -16.91 2.43
C GLU A 168 -19.94 -16.18 1.21
N GLY A 169 -18.64 -16.35 0.94
CA GLY A 169 -18.00 -15.76 -0.25
C GLY A 169 -17.85 -14.23 -0.19
N THR A 170 -17.80 -13.66 1.01
CA THR A 170 -17.49 -12.24 1.22
C THR A 170 -16.03 -12.04 1.60
N TYR A 171 -15.48 -10.87 1.29
CA TYR A 171 -14.06 -10.57 1.48
C TYR A 171 -13.85 -9.16 2.03
N ASP A 172 -12.93 -9.04 2.99
CA ASP A 172 -12.44 -7.75 3.49
C ASP A 172 -11.09 -7.41 2.85
N PHE A 173 -10.92 -6.12 2.52
CA PHE A 173 -9.73 -5.61 1.84
C PHE A 173 -9.00 -4.60 2.72
N PHE A 174 -7.69 -4.80 2.87
CA PHE A 174 -6.85 -3.95 3.71
C PHE A 174 -5.66 -3.43 2.92
N LEU A 175 -5.52 -2.11 2.85
CA LEU A 175 -4.37 -1.48 2.20
C LEU A 175 -3.14 -1.55 3.10
N VAL A 176 -1.97 -1.76 2.49
CA VAL A 176 -0.66 -1.69 3.15
C VAL A 176 0.31 -0.86 2.31
N ASP A 177 1.49 -0.54 2.85
CA ASP A 177 2.47 0.35 2.20
C ASP A 177 1.92 1.76 1.89
N LEU A 178 1.27 2.35 2.89
CA LEU A 178 0.43 3.54 2.72
C LEU A 178 1.20 4.83 2.45
N ASN A 179 2.53 4.87 2.58
CA ASN A 179 3.31 6.12 2.60
C ASN A 179 3.30 6.95 1.30
N ARG A 180 2.48 6.64 0.30
CA ARG A 180 2.25 7.42 -0.93
C ARG A 180 0.77 7.43 -1.28
N MET A 181 0.05 8.38 -0.71
CA MET A 181 -1.36 8.66 -0.99
C MET A 181 -1.55 10.14 -1.24
N GLU A 182 -2.52 10.47 -2.07
CA GLU A 182 -3.04 11.82 -2.27
C GLU A 182 -4.54 11.83 -1.94
N PHE A 183 -4.99 12.93 -1.32
CA PHE A 183 -6.36 13.10 -0.88
C PHE A 183 -6.92 14.33 -1.59
N HIS A 184 -7.88 14.09 -2.46
CA HIS A 184 -8.48 15.07 -3.34
C HIS A 184 -9.89 15.40 -2.86
N GLU A 185 -10.39 16.59 -3.16
CA GLU A 185 -11.82 16.91 -2.96
C GLU A 185 -12.71 16.02 -3.83
N SER A 186 -12.25 15.74 -5.07
CA SER A 186 -12.85 14.79 -5.98
C SER A 186 -11.80 14.23 -6.93
N MET A 187 -12.05 13.05 -7.50
CA MET A 187 -11.18 12.42 -8.50
C MET A 187 -11.86 12.39 -9.87
N THR A 188 -11.15 12.84 -10.91
CA THR A 188 -11.61 12.75 -12.30
C THR A 188 -11.65 11.29 -12.78
N PHE A 189 -12.35 11.04 -13.89
CA PHE A 189 -12.39 9.71 -14.51
C PHE A 189 -10.98 9.20 -14.83
N GLU A 190 -10.12 10.04 -15.41
CA GLU A 190 -8.75 9.69 -15.79
C GLU A 190 -7.91 9.33 -14.57
N MET A 191 -8.01 10.10 -13.48
CA MET A 191 -7.30 9.81 -12.23
C MET A 191 -7.72 8.45 -11.66
N ARG A 192 -9.02 8.17 -11.65
CA ARG A 192 -9.57 6.89 -11.18
C ARG A 192 -9.04 5.72 -12.00
N MET A 193 -9.09 5.81 -13.33
CA MET A 193 -8.56 4.76 -14.21
C MET A 193 -7.04 4.61 -14.06
N LYS A 194 -6.33 5.72 -13.89
CA LYS A 194 -4.88 5.70 -13.66
C LYS A 194 -4.52 5.05 -12.32
N ASN A 195 -5.36 5.21 -11.31
CA ASN A 195 -5.14 4.61 -10.00
C ASN A 195 -5.27 3.08 -10.03
N LEU A 196 -6.09 2.53 -10.93
CA LEU A 196 -6.29 1.08 -11.08
C LEU A 196 -5.29 0.40 -12.04
N CYS A 197 -4.58 1.16 -12.88
CA CYS A 197 -3.84 0.62 -14.03
C CYS A 197 -2.64 -0.27 -13.71
N ARG A 198 -2.26 -0.42 -12.44
CA ARG A 198 -1.09 -1.20 -12.00
C ARG A 198 -1.47 -2.52 -11.33
N LEU A 199 -2.77 -2.83 -11.25
CA LEU A 199 -3.29 -3.96 -10.50
C LEU A 199 -3.04 -5.30 -11.18
N THR A 200 -3.24 -5.37 -12.48
CA THR A 200 -3.16 -6.62 -13.22
C THR A 200 -2.59 -6.41 -14.62
N PRO A 201 -1.79 -7.34 -15.16
CA PRO A 201 -1.43 -7.33 -16.56
C PRO A 201 -2.47 -8.02 -17.47
N LEU A 202 -3.50 -8.65 -16.89
CA LEU A 202 -4.44 -9.54 -17.55
C LEU A 202 -5.66 -8.76 -18.08
N LYS A 203 -5.95 -8.90 -19.38
CA LYS A 203 -7.02 -8.13 -20.05
C LYS A 203 -8.40 -8.57 -19.59
N GLU A 204 -8.56 -9.86 -19.32
CA GLU A 204 -9.75 -10.50 -18.79
C GLU A 204 -10.12 -9.98 -17.40
N MET A 205 -9.13 -9.78 -16.51
CA MET A 205 -9.37 -9.15 -15.21
C MET A 205 -9.79 -7.69 -15.39
N VAL A 206 -9.17 -6.95 -16.31
CA VAL A 206 -9.59 -5.58 -16.63
C VAL A 206 -11.03 -5.55 -17.13
N ALA A 207 -11.47 -6.51 -17.95
CA ALA A 207 -12.86 -6.60 -18.39
C ALA A 207 -13.85 -6.78 -17.23
N VAL A 208 -13.57 -7.71 -16.31
CA VAL A 208 -14.42 -7.92 -15.11
C VAL A 208 -14.47 -6.66 -14.23
N MET A 209 -13.32 -6.04 -13.98
CA MET A 209 -13.25 -4.81 -13.20
C MET A 209 -14.03 -3.68 -13.87
N SER A 210 -13.86 -3.47 -15.18
CA SER A 210 -14.57 -2.43 -15.92
C SER A 210 -16.07 -2.63 -15.91
N ASN A 211 -16.53 -3.88 -16.11
CA ASN A 211 -17.95 -4.23 -15.99
C ASN A 211 -18.50 -3.88 -14.60
N GLU A 212 -17.82 -4.29 -13.53
CA GLU A 212 -18.28 -4.01 -12.18
C GLU A 212 -18.22 -2.51 -11.84
N TYR A 213 -17.18 -1.81 -12.29
CA TYR A 213 -17.01 -0.39 -12.08
C TYR A 213 -18.11 0.43 -12.77
N ALA A 214 -18.52 0.05 -13.99
CA ALA A 214 -19.62 0.68 -14.73
C ALA A 214 -20.99 0.53 -14.03
N LYS A 215 -21.17 -0.53 -13.23
CA LYS A 215 -22.37 -0.68 -12.41
C LYS A 215 -22.48 0.39 -11.32
N LEU A 216 -21.35 0.91 -10.85
CA LEU A 216 -21.28 1.94 -9.80
C LEU A 216 -21.12 3.35 -10.40
N TYR A 217 -20.28 3.50 -11.43
CA TYR A 217 -19.92 4.77 -12.04
C TYR A 217 -20.78 5.07 -13.28
N LYS A 218 -22.03 5.50 -13.06
CA LYS A 218 -23.02 5.76 -14.12
C LYS A 218 -22.70 6.91 -15.08
N LYS A 219 -21.59 7.63 -14.87
CA LYS A 219 -21.17 8.76 -15.71
C LYS A 219 -20.51 8.32 -17.00
N GLU A 220 -20.05 7.07 -17.10
CA GLU A 220 -19.33 6.55 -18.27
C GLU A 220 -19.80 5.13 -18.61
N SER A 221 -19.69 4.75 -19.88
CA SER A 221 -20.04 3.40 -20.33
C SER A 221 -18.97 2.37 -19.94
N GLU A 222 -19.36 1.09 -19.88
CA GLU A 222 -18.44 -0.01 -19.64
C GLU A 222 -17.32 -0.04 -20.67
N GLU A 223 -17.64 0.17 -21.95
CA GLU A 223 -16.67 0.19 -23.06
C GLU A 223 -15.61 1.27 -22.83
N LYS A 224 -16.04 2.50 -22.49
CA LYS A 224 -15.10 3.61 -22.25
C LYS A 224 -14.23 3.37 -21.01
N ILE A 225 -14.79 2.79 -19.94
CA ILE A 225 -14.03 2.39 -18.74
C ILE A 225 -12.99 1.34 -19.11
N PHE A 226 -13.40 0.31 -19.87
CA PHE A 226 -12.52 -0.76 -20.32
C PHE A 226 -11.39 -0.26 -21.20
N GLU A 227 -11.70 0.48 -22.26
CA GLU A 227 -10.69 0.99 -23.20
C GLU A 227 -9.68 1.89 -22.49
N THR A 228 -10.15 2.77 -21.59
CA THR A 228 -9.27 3.69 -20.86
C THR A 228 -8.39 2.95 -19.86
N LEU A 229 -8.97 2.06 -19.04
CA LEU A 229 -8.22 1.29 -18.06
C LEU A 229 -7.21 0.36 -18.74
N TRP A 230 -7.61 -0.32 -19.81
CA TRP A 230 -6.73 -1.20 -20.57
C TRP A 230 -5.59 -0.43 -21.22
N LYS A 231 -5.88 0.73 -21.82
CA LYS A 231 -4.83 1.60 -22.39
C LYS A 231 -3.79 1.99 -21.35
N TYR A 232 -4.21 2.49 -20.18
CA TYR A 232 -3.28 2.86 -19.12
C TYR A 232 -2.49 1.67 -18.56
N THR A 233 -3.13 0.50 -18.50
CA THR A 233 -2.50 -0.75 -18.06
C THR A 233 -1.43 -1.19 -19.06
N ALA A 234 -1.75 -1.21 -20.35
CA ALA A 234 -0.82 -1.56 -21.42
C ALA A 234 0.35 -0.56 -21.50
N ASP A 235 0.08 0.75 -21.40
CA ASP A 235 1.12 1.78 -21.38
C ASP A 235 2.08 1.60 -20.19
N PHE A 236 1.54 1.28 -19.00
CA PHE A 236 2.35 1.02 -17.82
C PHE A 236 3.26 -0.20 -18.00
N GLN A 237 2.71 -1.30 -18.55
CA GLN A 237 3.48 -2.50 -18.86
C GLN A 237 4.58 -2.21 -19.90
N GLU A 238 4.26 -1.51 -20.98
CA GLU A 238 5.23 -1.21 -22.04
C GLU A 238 6.37 -0.33 -21.53
N GLN A 239 6.08 0.65 -20.66
CA GLN A 239 7.13 1.43 -20.00
C GLN A 239 8.06 0.55 -19.15
N PHE A 240 7.52 -0.44 -18.45
CA PHE A 240 8.31 -1.39 -17.68
C PHE A 240 9.20 -2.27 -18.59
N TYR A 241 8.62 -2.85 -19.64
CA TYR A 241 9.35 -3.69 -20.60
C TYR A 241 10.39 -2.92 -21.41
N ARG A 242 10.09 -1.68 -21.81
CA ARG A 242 11.05 -0.79 -22.47
C ARG A 242 12.26 -0.53 -21.57
N LYS A 243 12.05 -0.21 -20.28
CA LYS A 243 13.14 -0.03 -19.31
C LYS A 243 13.97 -1.31 -19.14
N LYS A 244 13.33 -2.48 -19.10
CA LYS A 244 14.02 -3.78 -19.02
C LYS A 244 14.86 -4.05 -20.26
N ARG A 245 14.32 -3.80 -21.47
CA ARG A 245 15.03 -3.93 -22.75
C ARG A 245 16.24 -3.00 -22.83
N LEU A 246 16.09 -1.72 -22.45
CA LEU A 246 17.20 -0.76 -22.41
C LEU A 246 18.29 -1.18 -21.42
N LYS A 247 17.93 -1.63 -20.21
CA LYS A 247 18.90 -2.13 -19.24
C LYS A 247 19.65 -3.37 -19.75
N LYS A 248 18.97 -4.28 -20.47
CA LYS A 248 19.61 -5.44 -21.10
C LYS A 248 20.62 -4.98 -22.17
N LYS A 249 20.24 -4.03 -23.03
CA LYS A 249 21.12 -3.43 -24.06
C LYS A 249 22.34 -2.70 -23.48
N LEU A 250 22.17 -1.98 -22.37
CA LEU A 250 23.26 -1.24 -21.72
C LEU A 250 24.16 -2.12 -20.84
N LYS A 251 23.65 -3.26 -20.35
CA LYS A 251 24.41 -4.22 -19.51
C LYS A 251 25.20 -5.25 -20.31
N PHE A 252 25.32 -5.12 -21.64
CA PHE A 252 26.23 -5.96 -22.45
C PHE A 252 27.72 -5.83 -22.06
N TRP A 253 28.08 -4.93 -21.14
CA TRP A 253 29.44 -4.74 -20.62
C TRP A 253 29.70 -5.37 -19.24
N LYS A 254 28.72 -6.09 -18.68
CA LYS A 254 28.96 -6.94 -17.50
C LYS A 254 28.84 -8.40 -17.91
N LYS A 255 29.97 -8.95 -18.39
CA LYS A 255 30.26 -10.39 -18.26
C LYS A 255 30.40 -10.72 -16.77
#